data_AF-X1UJ80-F1
#
_entry.id   AF-X1UJ80-F1
#
_cell.length_a   1.000
_cell.length_b   1.000
_cell.length_c   1.000
_cell.angle_alpha   90.00
_cell.angle_beta   90.00
_cell.angle_gamma   90.00
#
_symmetry.space_group_name_H-M   'P 1'
#
loop_
_entity.id
_entity.type
_entity.pdbx_description
1 polymer ?
#
loop_
_entity_poly.entity_id
_entity_poly.type
_entity_poly.pdbx_seq_one_letter_code
_entity_poly.pdbx_strand_id
1 'polypeptide(L)'
;FGIALLSKYPIEKPSTYYMYSAGEQTATIHAQITVGETYNLYVTHLGNEGPIVQQEALLKGANGGDNVIMIGDFNFKPGTPQYRMTVEMLDDSWLLKWSSGVDDQGLDPVDRIDHIFVSPGMAIRDARYIFSPASDHPAFFVVIGP
;
A
#
# COMPACT_ATOMS: atom_id res chain seq x y z
N PHE A 1 -5.70 -16.77 -7.73
CA PHE A 1 -4.83 -15.65 -8.17
C PHE A 1 -3.63 -15.57 -7.22
N GLY A 2 -2.68 -14.67 -7.47
CA GLY A 2 -1.54 -14.45 -6.59
C GLY A 2 -1.02 -13.03 -6.71
N ILE A 3 -0.14 -12.64 -5.79
CA ILE A 3 0.57 -11.37 -5.78
C ILE A 3 2.07 -11.61 -6.00
N ALA A 4 2.77 -10.59 -6.50
CA ALA A 4 4.20 -10.67 -6.75
C ALA A 4 4.90 -9.38 -6.29
N LEU A 5 6.12 -9.54 -5.78
CA LEU A 5 7.04 -8.43 -5.52
C LEU A 5 8.22 -8.55 -6.49
N LEU A 6 8.43 -7.53 -7.31
CA LEU A 6 9.60 -7.41 -8.17
C LEU A 6 10.47 -6.28 -7.64
N SER A 7 11.77 -6.51 -7.58
CA SER A 7 12.73 -5.52 -7.10
C SER A 7 14.00 -5.55 -7.94
N LYS A 8 14.55 -4.35 -8.20
CA LYS A 8 15.90 -4.18 -8.77
C LYS A 8 16.99 -4.50 -7.74
N TYR A 9 16.67 -4.38 -6.45
CA TYR A 9 17.57 -4.64 -5.32
C TYR A 9 17.32 -6.04 -4.75
N PRO A 10 18.30 -6.65 -4.06
CA PRO A 10 18.10 -7.93 -3.39
C PRO A 10 16.87 -7.92 -2.47
N ILE A 11 16.06 -8.98 -2.57
CA ILE A 11 14.91 -9.21 -1.70
C ILE A 11 15.42 -10.01 -0.49
N GLU A 12 15.35 -9.42 0.70
CA GLU A 12 15.85 -9.98 1.95
C GLU A 12 14.67 -10.46 2.82
N LYS A 13 14.87 -11.58 3.53
CA LYS A 13 13.88 -12.18 4.45
C LYS A 13 12.44 -12.24 3.90
N PRO A 14 12.21 -12.70 2.65
CA PRO A 14 10.87 -12.79 2.12
C PRO A 14 10.05 -13.79 2.92
N SER A 15 8.83 -13.41 3.26
CA SER A 15 7.81 -14.31 3.79
C SER A 15 6.48 -14.03 3.10
N THR A 16 5.65 -15.06 3.00
CA THR A 16 4.28 -14.94 2.51
C THR A 16 3.37 -15.59 3.51
N TYR A 17 2.32 -14.88 3.89
CA TYR A 17 1.30 -15.40 4.78
C TYR A 17 -0.09 -15.21 4.17
N TYR A 18 -0.93 -16.21 4.39
CA TYR A 18 -2.29 -16.25 3.91
C TYR A 18 -3.20 -15.58 4.93
N MET A 19 -4.12 -14.75 4.46
CA MET A 19 -5.09 -14.08 5.33
C MET A 19 -6.24 -15.02 5.67
N TYR A 20 -6.85 -14.83 6.83
CA TYR A 20 -8.14 -15.48 7.09
C TYR A 20 -9.17 -14.99 6.07
N SER A 21 -9.88 -15.92 5.45
CA SER A 21 -10.94 -15.62 4.50
C SER A 21 -12.07 -16.65 4.60
N ALA A 22 -13.31 -16.17 4.59
CA ALA A 22 -14.49 -16.99 4.38
C ALA A 22 -14.84 -17.14 2.88
N GLY A 23 -14.24 -16.30 2.03
CA GLY A 23 -14.44 -16.26 0.59
C GLY A 23 -13.13 -16.54 -0.15
N GLU A 24 -12.66 -15.59 -0.95
CA GLU A 24 -11.45 -15.77 -1.73
C GLU A 24 -10.19 -15.74 -0.84
N GLN A 25 -9.29 -16.70 -1.03
CA GLN A 25 -8.05 -16.78 -0.27
C GLN A 25 -7.06 -15.71 -0.75
N THR A 26 -6.76 -14.75 0.11
CA THR A 26 -5.79 -13.68 -0.15
C THR A 26 -4.47 -13.93 0.61
N ALA A 27 -3.43 -13.20 0.25
CA ALA A 27 -2.11 -13.31 0.86
C ALA A 27 -1.42 -11.94 0.92
N THR A 28 -0.43 -11.84 1.82
CA THR A 28 0.51 -10.73 1.86
C THR A 28 1.93 -11.27 1.74
N ILE A 29 2.74 -10.60 0.93
CA ILE A 29 4.19 -10.76 0.91
C ILE A 29 4.79 -9.72 1.85
N HIS A 30 5.60 -10.17 2.80
CA HIS A 30 6.51 -9.29 3.55
C HIS A 30 7.94 -9.53 3.07
N ALA A 31 8.71 -8.47 2.86
CA ALA A 31 10.13 -8.58 2.55
C ALA A 31 10.87 -7.31 2.98
N GLN A 32 12.19 -7.44 3.12
CA GLN A 32 13.09 -6.32 3.36
C GLN A 32 13.84 -5.99 2.07
N ILE A 33 13.97 -4.70 1.78
CA ILE A 33 14.82 -4.20 0.70
C ILE A 33 15.68 -3.08 1.27
N THR A 34 16.99 -3.15 1.03
CA THR A 34 17.95 -2.15 1.52
C THR A 34 18.41 -1.23 0.38
N VAL A 35 18.11 0.07 0.51
CA VAL A 35 18.55 1.14 -0.41
C VAL A 35 19.02 2.34 0.43
N GLY A 36 20.27 2.31 0.88
CA GLY A 36 20.78 3.24 1.90
C GLY A 36 20.27 2.89 3.29
N GLU A 37 18.95 2.80 3.45
CA GLU A 37 18.25 2.29 4.63
C GLU A 37 17.44 1.02 4.29
N THR A 38 17.07 0.25 5.31
CA THR A 38 16.21 -0.94 5.14
C THR A 38 14.74 -0.52 5.18
N TYR A 39 13.98 -0.92 4.18
CA TYR A 39 12.53 -0.76 4.09
C TYR A 39 11.83 -2.09 4.31
N ASN A 40 10.75 -2.08 5.10
CA ASN A 40 9.89 -3.25 5.31
C ASN A 40 8.68 -3.14 4.35
N LEU A 41 8.69 -3.94 3.30
CA LEU A 41 7.64 -3.94 2.28
C LEU A 41 6.57 -4.95 2.63
N TYR A 42 5.31 -4.52 2.54
CA TYR A 42 4.13 -5.36 2.67
C TYR A 42 3.30 -5.23 1.39
N VAL A 43 3.34 -6.23 0.52
CA VAL A 43 2.55 -6.27 -0.72
C VAL A 43 1.32 -7.13 -0.49
N THR A 44 0.12 -6.60 -0.73
CA THR A 44 -1.13 -7.30 -0.49
C THR A 44 -2.13 -7.16 -1.63
N HIS A 45 -3.16 -8.00 -1.60
CA HIS A 45 -4.41 -7.78 -2.31
C HIS A 45 -5.51 -8.27 -1.38
N LEU A 46 -6.27 -7.36 -0.77
CA LEU A 46 -7.33 -7.73 0.15
C LEU A 46 -8.55 -8.25 -0.62
N GLY A 47 -9.39 -9.05 0.05
CA GLY A 47 -10.63 -9.52 -0.55
C GLY A 47 -11.55 -8.33 -0.88
N ASN A 48 -12.57 -8.58 -1.71
CA ASN A 48 -13.56 -7.57 -2.07
C ASN A 48 -14.11 -6.85 -0.83
N GLU A 49 -14.34 -5.53 -0.98
CA GLU A 49 -14.75 -4.60 0.10
C GLU A 49 -13.70 -4.36 1.19
N GLY A 50 -12.50 -4.94 1.08
CA GLY A 50 -11.41 -4.79 2.04
C GLY A 50 -11.77 -5.27 3.45
N PRO A 51 -11.96 -6.59 3.68
CA PRO A 51 -12.43 -7.12 4.96
C PRO A 51 -11.57 -6.66 6.14
N ILE A 52 -12.21 -6.08 7.16
CA ILE A 52 -11.52 -5.54 8.35
C ILE A 52 -10.58 -6.56 8.98
N VAL A 53 -10.98 -7.83 9.11
CA VAL A 53 -10.14 -8.89 9.70
C VAL A 53 -8.83 -9.11 8.93
N GLN A 54 -8.83 -8.90 7.61
CA GLN A 54 -7.62 -8.99 6.80
C GLN A 54 -6.74 -7.75 6.99
N GLN A 55 -7.35 -6.56 7.04
CA GLN A 55 -6.61 -5.33 7.30
C GLN A 55 -5.98 -5.33 8.71
N GLU A 56 -6.68 -5.80 9.73
CA GLU A 56 -6.14 -5.95 11.08
C GLU A 56 -4.96 -6.93 11.13
N ALA A 57 -5.05 -8.05 10.41
CA ALA A 57 -3.94 -9.02 10.31
C ALA A 57 -2.71 -8.40 9.62
N LEU A 58 -2.93 -7.60 8.57
CA LEU A 58 -1.89 -6.88 7.86
C LEU A 58 -1.19 -5.85 8.76
N LEU A 59 -1.97 -4.98 9.42
CA LEU A 59 -1.46 -3.94 10.32
C LEU A 59 -0.73 -4.55 11.52
N LYS A 60 -1.25 -5.65 12.08
CA LYS A 60 -0.56 -6.40 13.14
C LYS A 60 0.82 -6.89 12.69
N GLY A 61 0.94 -7.33 11.44
CA GLY A 61 2.20 -7.76 10.85
C GLY A 61 3.21 -6.62 10.65
N ALA A 62 2.72 -5.39 10.43
CA ALA A 62 3.54 -4.18 10.28
C ALA A 62 3.84 -3.47 11.62
N ASN A 63 3.11 -3.79 12.69
CA ASN A 63 3.14 -3.05 13.94
C ASN A 63 4.55 -3.00 14.57
N GLY A 64 5.00 -1.79 14.91
CA GLY A 64 6.34 -1.53 15.47
C GLY A 64 7.49 -1.65 14.46
N GLY A 65 7.20 -1.80 13.16
CA GLY A 65 8.20 -1.73 12.11
C GLY A 65 8.55 -0.28 11.75
N ASP A 66 9.84 0.01 11.60
CA ASP A 66 10.33 1.26 11.01
C ASP A 66 10.36 1.15 9.48
N ASN A 67 10.32 2.28 8.78
CA ASN A 67 10.47 2.36 7.32
C ASN A 67 9.54 1.39 6.55
N VAL A 68 8.29 1.28 7.00
CA VAL A 68 7.25 0.45 6.40
C VAL A 68 6.75 1.09 5.11
N ILE A 69 6.60 0.26 4.07
CA ILE A 69 5.90 0.59 2.83
C ILE A 69 4.87 -0.51 2.58
N MET A 70 3.59 -0.15 2.60
CA MET A 70 2.47 -1.08 2.42
C MET A 70 1.76 -0.77 1.10
N ILE A 71 1.72 -1.74 0.19
CA ILE A 71 1.37 -1.54 -1.22
C ILE A 71 0.34 -2.58 -1.63
N GLY A 72 -0.69 -2.17 -2.37
CA GLY A 72 -1.59 -3.13 -3.00
C GLY A 72 -2.94 -2.56 -3.38
N ASP A 73 -3.78 -3.45 -3.90
CA ASP A 73 -5.22 -3.24 -3.97
C ASP A 73 -5.83 -3.64 -2.62
N PHE A 74 -6.33 -2.65 -1.90
CA PHE A 74 -6.94 -2.86 -0.60
C PHE A 74 -8.45 -3.06 -0.68
N ASN A 75 -9.06 -2.90 -1.86
CA ASN A 75 -10.50 -2.97 -2.07
C ASN A 75 -11.30 -2.02 -1.15
N PHE A 76 -10.67 -0.95 -0.65
CA PHE A 76 -11.33 0.04 0.19
C PHE A 76 -10.99 1.47 -0.19
N LYS A 77 -11.97 2.36 -0.04
CA LYS A 77 -11.85 3.78 -0.36
C LYS A 77 -11.33 4.60 0.84
N PRO A 78 -10.78 5.80 0.60
CA PRO A 78 -10.57 6.80 1.63
C PRO A 78 -11.83 7.03 2.48
N GLY A 79 -11.65 7.21 3.80
CA GLY A 79 -12.74 7.46 4.75
C GLY A 79 -13.49 6.23 5.27
N THR A 80 -13.27 5.05 4.69
CA THR A 80 -13.79 3.78 5.23
C THR A 80 -13.19 3.43 6.60
N PRO A 81 -13.83 2.56 7.42
CA PRO A 81 -13.25 2.12 8.70
C PRO A 81 -11.84 1.53 8.59
N GLN A 82 -11.62 0.67 7.59
CA GLN A 82 -10.34 0.03 7.29
C GLN A 82 -9.27 1.04 6.80
N TYR A 83 -9.66 2.07 6.04
CA TYR A 83 -8.77 3.18 5.74
C TYR A 83 -8.37 3.94 7.01
N ARG A 84 -9.33 4.29 7.86
CA ARG A 84 -9.08 5.06 9.10
C ARG A 84 -8.10 4.37 10.04
N MET A 85 -8.28 3.07 10.32
CA MET A 85 -7.32 2.32 11.14
C MET A 85 -5.92 2.22 10.50
N THR A 86 -5.84 2.26 9.16
CA THR A 86 -4.56 2.26 8.46
C THR A 86 -3.83 3.58 8.66
N VAL A 87 -4.56 4.69 8.52
CA VAL A 87 -3.97 6.04 8.68
C VAL A 87 -3.75 6.48 10.13
N GLU A 88 -4.20 5.68 11.10
CA GLU A 88 -3.78 5.80 12.50
C GLU A 88 -2.34 5.34 12.72
N MET A 89 -1.78 4.54 11.81
CA MET A 89 -0.46 3.92 11.93
C MET A 89 0.52 4.36 10.83
N LEU A 90 0.03 4.55 9.60
CA LEU A 90 0.83 4.87 8.42
C LEU A 90 0.28 6.12 7.73
N ASP A 91 1.09 6.85 7.00
CA ASP A 91 0.63 7.99 6.20
C ASP A 91 0.19 7.51 4.80
N ASP A 92 -0.85 8.14 4.25
CA ASP A 92 -1.23 7.98 2.83
C ASP A 92 -0.28 8.80 1.96
N SER A 93 0.54 8.12 1.14
CA SER A 93 1.52 8.77 0.28
C SER A 93 0.90 9.73 -0.76
N TRP A 94 -0.35 9.50 -1.18
CA TRP A 94 -1.07 10.43 -2.05
C TRP A 94 -1.30 11.76 -1.34
N LEU A 95 -1.79 11.72 -0.09
CA LEU A 95 -2.09 12.93 0.68
C LEU A 95 -0.83 13.64 1.20
N LEU A 96 0.25 12.90 1.43
CA LEU A 96 1.55 13.51 1.72
C LEU A 96 2.05 14.38 0.55
N LYS A 97 1.82 13.93 -0.68
CA LYS A 97 2.23 14.67 -1.88
C LYS A 97 1.23 15.76 -2.28
N TRP A 98 -0.06 15.42 -2.26
CA TRP A 98 -1.17 16.25 -2.71
C TRP A 98 -2.12 16.49 -1.54
N SER A 99 -1.78 17.46 -0.69
CA SER A 99 -2.52 17.71 0.56
C SER A 99 -3.99 18.12 0.35
N SER A 100 -4.35 18.65 -0.82
CA SER A 100 -5.74 18.90 -1.21
C SER A 100 -6.51 17.65 -1.63
N GLY A 101 -5.81 16.52 -1.83
CA GLY A 101 -6.33 15.32 -2.48
C GLY A 101 -6.31 15.35 -4.01
N VAL A 102 -5.96 16.49 -4.61
CA VAL A 102 -5.97 16.71 -6.08
C VAL A 102 -4.55 17.00 -6.56
N ASP A 103 -4.12 16.32 -7.63
CA ASP A 103 -2.79 16.57 -8.20
C ASP A 103 -2.72 17.84 -9.06
N ASP A 104 -1.50 18.17 -9.50
CA ASP A 104 -1.24 19.33 -10.38
C ASP A 104 -1.82 19.20 -11.80
N GLN A 105 -2.47 18.08 -12.13
CA GLN A 105 -3.21 17.85 -13.38
C GLN A 105 -4.74 17.87 -13.17
N GLY A 106 -5.19 18.11 -11.93
CA GLY A 106 -6.61 18.14 -11.58
C GLY A 106 -7.22 16.76 -11.36
N LEU A 107 -6.41 15.70 -11.23
CA LEU A 107 -6.90 14.37 -10.89
C LEU A 107 -7.28 14.32 -9.41
N ASP A 108 -8.52 13.91 -9.14
CA ASP A 108 -9.06 13.68 -7.80
C ASP A 108 -9.50 12.22 -7.63
N PRO A 109 -8.62 11.33 -7.13
CA PRO A 109 -8.91 9.90 -7.04
C PRO A 109 -9.65 9.56 -5.74
N VAL A 110 -10.84 10.15 -5.53
CA VAL A 110 -11.66 9.95 -4.32
C VAL A 110 -12.12 8.50 -4.11
N ASP A 111 -12.29 7.76 -5.21
CA ASP A 111 -12.75 6.38 -5.22
C ASP A 111 -11.62 5.35 -5.32
N ARG A 112 -10.36 5.77 -5.14
CA ARG A 112 -9.19 4.87 -5.22
C ARG A 112 -9.30 3.72 -4.21
N ILE A 113 -8.85 2.55 -4.64
CA ILE A 113 -8.74 1.35 -3.81
C ILE A 113 -7.32 0.76 -3.79
N ASP A 114 -6.51 1.13 -4.77
CA ASP A 114 -5.07 0.89 -4.79
C ASP A 114 -4.34 1.97 -4.00
N HIS A 115 -3.61 1.58 -2.96
CA HIS A 115 -2.91 2.51 -2.07
C HIS A 115 -1.43 2.12 -1.88
N ILE A 116 -0.64 3.13 -1.52
CA ILE A 116 0.72 3.00 -1.00
C ILE A 116 0.74 3.78 0.31
N PHE A 117 0.71 3.07 1.43
CA PHE A 117 0.88 3.66 2.76
C PHE A 117 2.34 3.55 3.19
N VAL A 118 2.82 4.55 3.92
CA VAL A 118 4.23 4.65 4.32
C VAL A 118 4.35 4.96 5.81
N SER A 119 5.48 4.62 6.43
CA SER A 119 5.75 5.05 7.81
C SER A 119 5.62 6.57 7.95
N PRO A 120 5.10 7.06 9.10
CA PRO A 120 4.94 8.49 9.32
C PRO A 120 6.22 9.29 9.12
N GLY A 121 6.11 10.45 8.45
CA GLY A 121 7.24 11.36 8.21
C GLY A 121 8.15 10.98 7.04
N MET A 122 7.82 9.94 6.28
CA MET A 122 8.53 9.60 5.05
C MET A 122 8.30 10.68 3.96
N ALA A 123 9.38 11.17 3.35
CA ALA A 123 9.29 12.22 2.34
C ALA A 123 8.84 11.68 0.98
N ILE A 124 7.71 12.19 0.48
CA ILE A 124 7.15 11.85 -0.82
C ILE A 124 7.42 12.98 -1.82
N ARG A 125 8.27 12.71 -2.82
CA ARG A 125 8.60 13.68 -3.87
C ARG A 125 7.56 13.73 -4.98
N ASP A 126 6.94 12.59 -5.29
CA ASP A 126 5.91 12.46 -6.31
C ASP A 126 4.99 11.29 -6.00
N ALA A 127 3.73 11.40 -6.44
CA ALA A 127 2.70 10.37 -6.32
C ALA A 127 1.75 10.52 -7.50
N ARG A 128 1.53 9.47 -8.30
CA ARG A 128 0.77 9.54 -9.55
C ARG A 128 -0.05 8.27 -9.78
N TYR A 129 -1.29 8.44 -10.20
CA TYR A 129 -2.06 7.39 -10.84
C TYR A 129 -1.84 7.44 -12.35
N ILE A 130 -1.41 6.32 -12.93
CA ILE A 130 -1.12 6.18 -14.35
C ILE A 130 -2.22 5.32 -14.98
N PHE A 131 -3.05 5.94 -15.80
CA PHE A 131 -4.14 5.27 -16.51
C PHE A 131 -3.66 4.73 -17.85
N SER A 132 -3.98 3.46 -18.14
CA SER A 132 -3.67 2.82 -19.42
C SER A 132 -4.63 1.66 -19.67
N PRO A 133 -4.80 1.19 -20.92
CA PRO A 133 -5.62 0.02 -21.21
C PRO A 133 -4.98 -1.32 -20.82
N ALA A 134 -3.80 -1.32 -20.19
CA ALA A 134 -3.09 -2.54 -19.81
C ALA A 134 -3.74 -3.27 -18.62
N SER A 135 -4.60 -2.58 -17.86
CA SER A 135 -5.33 -3.09 -16.70
C SER A 135 -6.63 -2.30 -16.55
N ASP A 136 -7.62 -2.87 -15.86
CA ASP A 136 -8.82 -2.17 -15.40
C ASP A 136 -8.56 -1.27 -14.18
N HIS A 137 -7.44 -1.47 -13.49
CA HIS A 137 -6.93 -0.58 -12.45
C HIS A 137 -5.83 0.36 -12.98
N PRO A 138 -5.76 1.62 -12.52
CA PRO A 138 -4.59 2.46 -12.76
C PRO A 138 -3.38 1.95 -11.96
N ALA A 139 -2.18 2.18 -12.48
CA ALA A 139 -0.96 1.94 -11.68
C ALA A 139 -0.74 3.11 -10.72
N PHE A 140 -0.62 2.84 -9.42
CA PHE A 140 -0.22 3.85 -8.43
C PHE A 140 1.30 3.85 -8.26
N PHE A 141 1.93 4.99 -8.53
CA PHE A 141 3.38 5.20 -8.49
C PHE A 141 3.75 6.26 -7.48
N VAL A 142 4.81 6.03 -6.71
CA VAL A 142 5.31 6.94 -5.67
C VAL A 142 6.83 7.04 -5.73
N VAL A 143 7.36 8.26 -5.59
CA VAL A 143 8.80 8.52 -5.43
C VAL A 143 9.08 8.91 -3.98
N ILE A 144 9.82 8.05 -3.27
CA ILE A 144 10.25 8.27 -1.90
C ILE A 144 11.67 8.84 -1.89
N GLY A 145 11.92 9.85 -1.06
CA GLY A 145 13.26 10.38 -0.80
C GLY A 145 13.25 11.84 -0.34
N PRO A 146 14.37 12.33 0.22
CA PRO A 146 14.50 13.69 0.73
C PRO A 146 14.27 14.77 -0.33
#